data_AF-A0A9X3EQT5-F1
#
_entry.id   AF-A0A9X3EQT5-F1
#
_cell.length_a   1.000
_cell.length_b   1.000
_cell.length_c   1.000
_cell.angle_alpha   90.00
_cell.angle_beta   90.00
_cell.angle_gamma   90.00
#
_symmetry.space_group_name_H-M   'P 1'
#
loop_
_entity.id
_entity.type
_entity.pdbx_description
1 polymer ?
#
loop_
_entity_poly.entity_id
_entity_poly.type
_entity_poly.pdbx_seq_one_letter_code
_entity_poly.pdbx_strand_id
1 'polypeptide(L)'
;MSVAYRRFVVAFVCVASCLGPLPASATPKARRPAAPQQPGKADDPLRAAAAERDALVARIGELEAIQGVEHCARWLSGQAWDTQDPWIHIMAARTWLKVQTSAATLDRAAFHAREAVALADAPPVPRIDADEVARVHAESESLQLSVAERRAEIRRVRADLRAADRQIRRGRRELIVGGAMMAVAALGGGLALGGSAYKRRFDEAIAPVLAAELPVDLAPLRALDVQGSQMLVAGAVLAAVGLIAGVPLLALGGRDLRLGRQQRGRLSLQVQPGPGGLSLVGRFGAR
;
A
#
# COMPACT_ATOMS: atom_id res chain seq x y z
N MET A 1 -3.57 -2.07 -37.88
CA MET A 1 -2.95 -1.29 -36.79
C MET A 1 -3.04 -2.08 -35.49
N SER A 2 -2.02 -2.90 -35.27
CA SER A 2 -1.41 -3.39 -34.04
C SER A 2 -2.28 -3.75 -32.82
N VAL A 3 -2.78 -5.00 -32.82
CA VAL A 3 -3.06 -5.78 -31.60
C VAL A 3 -1.73 -6.37 -31.13
N ALA A 4 -1.08 -5.72 -30.16
CA ALA A 4 0.19 -6.19 -29.61
C ALA A 4 -0.06 -7.06 -28.36
N TYR A 5 0.04 -8.37 -28.59
CA TYR A 5 0.44 -9.40 -27.62
C TYR A 5 1.26 -8.84 -26.45
N ARG A 6 0.74 -8.92 -25.22
CA ARG A 6 1.58 -8.87 -24.00
C ARG A 6 1.49 -10.20 -23.28
N ARG A 7 2.53 -10.97 -23.55
CA ARG A 7 2.88 -12.28 -23.01
C ARG A 7 2.78 -12.29 -21.48
N PHE A 8 2.12 -13.32 -20.96
CA PHE A 8 2.32 -13.82 -19.62
C PHE A 8 3.77 -14.29 -19.51
N VAL A 9 4.55 -13.66 -18.63
CA VAL A 9 5.83 -14.19 -18.16
C VAL A 9 5.68 -14.36 -16.66
N VAL A 10 5.17 -15.52 -16.27
CA VAL A 10 5.33 -16.02 -14.90
C VAL A 10 6.75 -16.58 -14.86
N ALA A 11 7.66 -15.83 -14.26
CA ALA A 11 9.01 -16.31 -13.97
C ALA A 11 8.92 -17.31 -12.82
N PHE A 12 8.68 -18.58 -13.17
CA PHE A 12 8.97 -19.72 -12.31
C PHE A 12 10.50 -19.84 -12.27
N VAL A 13 11.13 -19.29 -11.23
CA VAL A 13 12.54 -19.62 -10.93
C VAL A 13 12.52 -21.00 -10.27
N CYS A 14 12.54 -22.03 -11.12
CA CYS A 14 12.95 -23.37 -10.72
C CYS A 14 14.43 -23.30 -10.35
N VAL A 15 14.74 -23.26 -9.06
CA VAL A 15 16.06 -23.69 -8.57
C VAL A 15 16.05 -25.22 -8.61
N ALA A 16 16.18 -25.77 -9.82
CA ALA A 16 16.59 -27.14 -10.02
C ALA A 16 18.12 -27.15 -9.91
N SER A 17 18.62 -27.37 -8.70
CA SER A 17 20.04 -27.69 -8.51
C SER A 17 20.31 -29.04 -9.16
N CYS A 18 21.18 -29.02 -10.16
CA CYS A 18 21.56 -30.13 -11.01
C CYS A 18 22.14 -31.31 -10.21
N LEU A 19 21.44 -32.44 -10.24
CA LEU A 19 22.04 -33.76 -10.12
C LEU A 19 22.81 -34.04 -11.42
N GLY A 20 24.13 -33.86 -11.38
CA GLY A 20 25.05 -34.34 -12.40
C GLY A 20 25.53 -35.77 -12.07
N PRO A 21 25.80 -36.61 -13.08
CA PRO A 21 25.98 -38.06 -12.93
C PRO A 21 27.34 -38.43 -12.35
N LEU A 22 27.33 -39.47 -11.51
CA LEU A 22 28.50 -40.17 -11.01
C LEU A 22 29.33 -40.76 -12.18
N PRO A 23 30.65 -40.56 -12.26
CA PRO A 23 31.51 -41.43 -13.06
C PRO A 23 31.76 -42.73 -12.29
N ALA A 24 31.48 -43.83 -12.96
CA ALA A 24 31.80 -45.18 -12.53
C ALA A 24 33.31 -45.47 -12.57
N SER A 25 33.71 -46.41 -11.72
CA SER A 25 34.91 -47.26 -11.78
C SER A 25 36.26 -46.69 -11.33
N ALA A 26 36.65 -47.05 -10.10
CA ALA A 26 37.99 -47.54 -9.80
C ALA A 26 37.87 -48.76 -8.86
N THR A 27 38.55 -49.83 -9.22
CA THR A 27 38.52 -51.18 -8.65
C THR A 27 39.08 -51.26 -7.21
N PRO A 28 38.75 -52.32 -6.45
CA PRO A 28 38.85 -52.32 -5.00
C PRO A 28 40.25 -52.70 -4.50
N LYS A 29 40.79 -51.93 -3.55
CA LYS A 29 41.93 -52.35 -2.73
C LYS A 29 41.37 -52.97 -1.45
N ALA A 30 41.53 -54.29 -1.32
CA ALA A 30 41.06 -55.10 -0.21
C ALA A 30 41.48 -54.50 1.16
N ARG A 31 40.48 -54.17 1.99
CA ARG A 31 40.68 -53.84 3.39
C ARG A 31 39.79 -54.76 4.23
N ARG A 32 40.48 -55.64 4.96
CA ARG A 32 40.09 -56.46 6.13
C ARG A 32 38.59 -56.46 6.52
N PRO A 33 37.95 -57.62 6.73
CA PRO A 33 36.59 -57.67 7.24
C PRO A 33 36.56 -57.01 8.63
N ALA A 34 35.86 -55.87 8.70
CA ALA A 34 35.46 -55.28 9.96
C ALA A 34 34.41 -56.21 10.60
N ALA A 35 34.51 -56.34 11.92
CA ALA A 35 33.56 -57.06 12.76
C ALA A 35 32.11 -56.70 12.41
N PRO A 36 31.14 -57.63 12.58
CA PRO A 36 29.74 -57.37 12.26
C PRO A 36 29.28 -56.11 12.98
N GLN A 37 28.96 -55.06 12.21
CA GLN A 37 28.26 -53.89 12.69
C GLN A 37 26.94 -54.39 13.28
N GLN A 38 26.81 -54.23 14.59
CA GLN A 38 25.55 -54.45 15.28
C GLN A 38 24.45 -53.63 14.59
N PRO A 39 23.24 -54.21 14.40
CA PRO A 39 22.12 -53.48 13.82
C PRO A 39 21.84 -52.24 14.68
N GLY A 40 21.89 -51.06 14.06
CA GLY A 40 21.65 -49.79 14.74
C GLY A 40 20.29 -49.80 15.44
N LYS A 41 20.29 -49.43 16.73
CA LYS A 41 19.09 -49.36 17.59
C LYS A 41 18.00 -48.49 16.96
N ALA A 42 16.76 -48.93 17.13
CA ALA A 42 15.52 -48.25 16.70
C ALA A 42 15.14 -47.02 17.55
N ASP A 43 16.03 -46.53 18.43
CA ASP A 43 15.73 -45.52 19.46
C ASP A 43 16.63 -44.26 19.34
N ASP A 44 16.83 -43.74 18.13
CA ASP A 44 17.56 -42.48 17.93
C ASP A 44 16.56 -41.31 17.92
N PRO A 45 16.47 -40.50 19.01
CA PRO A 45 15.48 -39.42 19.13
C PRO A 45 15.62 -38.37 18.01
N LEU A 46 16.81 -38.24 17.41
CA LEU A 46 17.05 -37.37 16.26
C LEU A 46 16.37 -37.89 14.99
N ARG A 47 16.38 -39.22 14.77
CA ARG A 47 15.68 -39.82 13.61
C ARG A 47 14.17 -39.75 13.75
N ALA A 48 13.66 -39.95 14.97
CA ALA A 48 12.24 -39.78 15.25
C ALA A 48 11.80 -38.33 15.00
N ALA A 49 12.58 -37.35 15.46
CA ALA A 49 12.32 -35.94 15.19
C ALA A 49 12.38 -35.62 13.68
N ALA A 50 13.39 -36.12 12.95
CA ALA A 50 13.49 -35.94 11.51
C ALA A 50 12.28 -36.54 10.75
N ALA A 51 11.85 -37.76 11.11
CA ALA A 51 10.68 -38.39 10.51
C ALA A 51 9.38 -37.63 10.78
N GLU A 52 9.24 -37.07 11.99
CA GLU A 52 8.11 -36.19 12.32
C GLU A 52 8.13 -34.91 11.47
N ARG A 53 9.31 -34.28 11.31
CA ARG A 53 9.48 -33.11 10.43
C ARG A 53 9.07 -33.42 8.99
N ASP A 54 9.51 -34.55 8.43
CA ASP A 54 9.17 -34.96 7.07
C ASP A 54 7.66 -35.19 6.88
N ALA A 55 7.00 -35.82 7.87
CA ALA A 55 5.55 -36.01 7.86
C ALA A 55 4.79 -34.67 7.91
N LEU A 56 5.28 -33.70 8.69
CA LEU A 56 4.70 -32.36 8.73
C LEU A 56 4.90 -31.62 7.40
N VAL A 57 6.09 -31.70 6.78
CA VAL A 57 6.37 -31.07 5.48
C VAL A 57 5.42 -31.60 4.39
N ALA A 58 5.18 -32.91 4.34
CA ALA A 58 4.23 -33.49 3.40
C ALA A 58 2.81 -32.93 3.61
N ARG A 59 2.39 -32.77 4.87
CA ARG A 59 1.06 -32.28 5.23
C ARG A 59 0.87 -30.78 5.03
N ILE A 60 1.94 -29.99 5.07
CA ILE A 60 1.89 -28.54 4.82
C ILE A 60 1.35 -28.25 3.42
N GLY A 61 1.82 -28.97 2.39
CA GLY A 61 1.37 -28.76 1.01
C GLY A 61 -0.13 -28.99 0.83
N GLU A 62 -0.66 -30.05 1.46
CA GLU A 62 -2.09 -30.37 1.44
C GLU A 62 -2.93 -29.32 2.21
N LEU A 63 -2.48 -28.94 3.40
CA LEU A 63 -3.18 -27.95 4.23
C LEU A 63 -3.19 -26.56 3.58
N GLU A 64 -2.07 -26.13 2.98
CA GLU A 64 -2.01 -24.87 2.24
C GLU A 64 -2.99 -24.87 1.05
N ALA A 65 -3.11 -26.00 0.34
CA ALA A 65 -4.02 -26.12 -0.81
C ALA A 65 -5.50 -26.15 -0.43
N ILE A 66 -5.86 -26.84 0.66
CA ILE A 66 -7.27 -27.06 1.04
C ILE A 66 -7.80 -25.91 1.91
N GLN A 67 -7.03 -25.46 2.89
CA GLN A 67 -7.49 -24.55 3.95
C GLN A 67 -6.83 -23.17 3.90
N GLY A 68 -5.83 -23.00 3.03
CA GLY A 68 -5.11 -21.75 2.85
C GLY A 68 -3.95 -21.57 3.81
N VAL A 69 -3.06 -20.66 3.41
CA VAL A 69 -1.76 -20.41 4.04
C VAL A 69 -1.88 -19.95 5.50
N GLU A 70 -2.88 -19.13 5.83
CA GLU A 70 -3.06 -18.65 7.21
C GLU A 70 -3.50 -19.76 8.16
N HIS A 71 -4.38 -20.67 7.71
CA HIS A 71 -4.78 -21.81 8.52
C HIS A 71 -3.57 -22.73 8.77
N CYS A 72 -2.80 -23.02 7.72
CA CYS A 72 -1.55 -23.78 7.84
C CYS A 72 -0.57 -23.12 8.83
N ALA A 73 -0.39 -21.79 8.77
CA ALA A 73 0.49 -21.07 9.69
C ALA A 73 0.05 -21.23 11.16
N ARG A 74 -1.26 -21.14 11.44
CA ARG A 74 -1.81 -21.32 12.79
C ARG A 74 -1.63 -22.77 13.28
N TRP A 75 -1.91 -23.74 12.43
CA TRP A 75 -1.72 -25.16 12.75
C TRP A 75 -0.25 -25.48 13.04
N LEU A 76 0.68 -25.03 12.18
CA LEU A 76 2.13 -25.16 12.40
C LEU A 76 2.60 -24.48 13.67
N SER A 77 2.01 -23.33 14.04
CA SER A 77 2.34 -22.66 15.30
C SER A 77 1.97 -23.52 16.50
N GLY A 78 0.83 -24.22 16.45
CA GLY A 78 0.43 -25.19 17.48
C GLY A 78 1.42 -26.36 17.55
N GLN A 79 1.73 -26.98 16.41
CA GLN A 79 2.71 -28.07 16.34
C GLN A 79 4.10 -27.66 16.85
N ALA A 80 4.53 -26.43 16.57
CA ALA A 80 5.80 -25.90 17.06
C ALA A 80 5.85 -25.89 18.60
N TRP A 81 4.77 -25.45 19.25
CA TRP A 81 4.67 -25.46 20.71
C TRP A 81 4.58 -26.87 21.31
N ASP A 82 3.84 -27.76 20.66
CA ASP A 82 3.65 -29.13 21.15
C ASP A 82 4.97 -29.93 21.09
N THR A 83 5.76 -29.71 20.04
CA THR A 83 6.98 -30.49 19.77
C THR A 83 8.25 -29.87 20.32
N GLN A 84 8.23 -28.54 20.56
CA GLN A 84 9.40 -27.72 20.91
C GLN A 84 10.58 -27.93 19.93
N ASP A 85 10.31 -28.24 18.67
CA ASP A 85 11.35 -28.45 17.64
C ASP A 85 11.69 -27.11 16.95
N PRO A 86 12.97 -26.67 16.99
CA PRO A 86 13.41 -25.45 16.33
C PRO A 86 13.05 -25.36 14.85
N TRP A 87 13.10 -26.46 14.10
CA TRP A 87 12.76 -26.47 12.68
C TRP A 87 11.27 -26.26 12.44
N ILE A 88 10.41 -26.76 13.32
CA ILE A 88 8.97 -26.54 13.21
C ILE A 88 8.64 -25.06 13.48
N HIS A 89 9.37 -24.40 14.40
CA HIS A 89 9.33 -22.95 14.56
C HIS A 89 9.81 -22.21 13.30
N ILE A 90 10.90 -22.64 12.64
CA ILE A 90 11.35 -22.07 11.35
C ILE A 90 10.28 -22.23 10.26
N MET A 91 9.63 -23.39 10.16
CA MET A 91 8.54 -23.61 9.21
C MET A 91 7.34 -22.69 9.51
N ALA A 92 6.92 -22.59 10.77
CA ALA A 92 5.85 -21.68 11.17
C ALA A 92 6.20 -20.21 10.82
N ALA A 93 7.44 -19.79 11.08
CA ALA A 93 7.92 -18.45 10.72
C ALA A 93 7.85 -18.19 9.20
N ARG A 94 8.31 -19.15 8.38
CA ARG A 94 8.21 -19.09 6.92
C ARG A 94 6.76 -18.99 6.46
N THR A 95 5.86 -19.78 7.02
CA THR A 95 4.44 -19.78 6.62
C THR A 95 3.73 -18.50 7.04
N TRP A 96 4.01 -17.95 8.24
CA TRP A 96 3.54 -16.61 8.63
C TRP A 96 4.09 -15.52 7.72
N LEU A 97 5.34 -15.67 7.29
CA LEU A 97 5.94 -14.81 6.28
C LEU A 97 5.33 -15.04 4.90
N LYS A 98 4.61 -16.12 4.58
CA LYS A 98 3.84 -16.20 3.33
C LYS A 98 2.52 -15.43 3.41
N VAL A 99 1.92 -15.32 4.61
CA VAL A 99 0.65 -14.62 4.82
C VAL A 99 0.78 -13.11 4.54
N GLN A 100 1.79 -12.44 5.10
CA GLN A 100 2.16 -11.01 4.85
C GLN A 100 1.01 -9.97 4.83
N THR A 101 -0.14 -10.24 5.44
CA THR A 101 -1.30 -9.33 5.36
C THR A 101 -1.18 -8.12 6.28
N SER A 102 -0.39 -8.21 7.35
CA SER A 102 -0.34 -7.17 8.38
C SER A 102 0.99 -7.14 9.16
N ALA A 103 1.15 -6.10 9.97
CA ALA A 103 2.25 -6.05 10.94
C ALA A 103 2.17 -7.21 11.94
N ALA A 104 0.97 -7.56 12.41
CA ALA A 104 0.78 -8.65 13.38
C ALA A 104 1.23 -10.01 12.84
N THR A 105 1.00 -10.30 11.56
CA THR A 105 1.47 -11.55 10.93
C THR A 105 3.00 -11.58 10.80
N LEU A 106 3.62 -10.43 10.53
CA LEU A 106 5.08 -10.30 10.51
C LEU A 106 5.68 -10.41 11.92
N ASP A 107 5.00 -9.91 12.94
CA ASP A 107 5.41 -10.05 14.33
C ASP A 107 5.42 -11.51 14.77
N ARG A 108 4.42 -12.30 14.34
CA ARG A 108 4.38 -13.76 14.54
C ARG A 108 5.51 -14.48 13.82
N ALA A 109 5.79 -14.13 12.57
CA ALA A 109 6.93 -14.69 11.84
C ALA A 109 8.25 -14.45 12.56
N ALA A 110 8.49 -13.21 12.98
CA ALA A 110 9.70 -12.85 13.73
C ALA A 110 9.75 -13.50 15.12
N PHE A 111 8.60 -13.69 15.78
CA PHE A 111 8.51 -14.41 17.04
C PHE A 111 8.99 -15.85 16.89
N HIS A 112 8.43 -16.62 15.96
CA HIS A 112 8.83 -18.01 15.76
C HIS A 112 10.29 -18.14 15.31
N ALA A 113 10.80 -17.21 14.50
CA ALA A 113 12.21 -17.19 14.13
C ALA A 113 13.14 -17.03 15.36
N ARG A 114 12.79 -16.13 16.31
CA ARG A 114 13.55 -15.97 17.56
C ARG A 114 13.42 -17.18 18.48
N GLU A 115 12.23 -17.76 18.57
CA GLU A 115 11.98 -18.93 19.40
C GLU A 115 12.77 -20.15 18.91
N ALA A 116 12.90 -20.32 17.58
CA ALA A 116 13.73 -21.38 17.01
C ALA A 116 15.20 -21.28 17.48
N VAL A 117 15.75 -20.06 17.54
CA VAL A 117 17.11 -19.83 18.06
C VAL A 117 17.18 -20.12 19.55
N ALA A 118 16.22 -19.62 20.34
CA ALA A 118 16.17 -19.87 21.78
C ALA A 118 16.13 -21.38 22.11
N LEU A 119 15.34 -22.15 21.35
CA LEU A 119 15.25 -23.61 21.51
C LEU A 119 16.52 -24.32 21.02
N ALA A 120 17.18 -23.83 19.97
CA ALA A 120 18.44 -24.39 19.49
C ALA A 120 19.60 -24.17 20.48
N ASP A 121 19.56 -23.08 21.24
CA ASP A 121 20.59 -22.71 22.21
C ASP A 121 20.35 -23.29 23.62
N ALA A 122 19.18 -23.89 23.89
CA ALA A 122 18.81 -24.38 25.21
C ALA A 122 19.25 -25.86 25.46
N PRO A 123 20.08 -26.14 26.49
CA PRO A 123 20.34 -27.50 26.94
C PRO A 123 19.25 -28.02 27.91
N PRO A 124 18.95 -29.34 27.99
CA PRO A 124 19.44 -30.46 27.19
C PRO A 124 18.28 -31.28 26.57
N VAL A 125 17.78 -30.94 25.38
CA VAL A 125 17.18 -31.92 24.43
C VAL A 125 17.28 -31.35 23.02
N PRO A 126 18.45 -31.43 22.36
CA PRO A 126 18.50 -30.96 20.99
C PRO A 126 17.85 -32.06 20.13
N ARG A 127 16.59 -31.83 19.72
CA ARG A 127 15.90 -32.56 18.62
C ARG A 127 16.60 -32.36 17.26
N ILE A 128 17.74 -31.68 17.27
CA ILE A 128 18.55 -31.26 16.15
C ILE A 128 20.02 -31.56 16.45
N ASP A 129 20.80 -31.89 15.44
CA ASP A 129 22.25 -32.06 15.61
C ASP A 129 22.99 -30.70 15.64
N ALA A 130 24.29 -30.72 15.95
CA ALA A 130 25.10 -29.49 16.04
C ALA A 130 25.22 -28.75 14.69
N ASP A 131 25.19 -29.46 13.56
CA ASP A 131 25.23 -28.86 12.23
C ASP A 131 23.88 -28.21 11.87
N GLU A 132 22.77 -28.76 12.39
CA GLU A 132 21.42 -28.21 12.29
C GLU A 132 21.27 -26.94 13.11
N VAL A 133 21.92 -26.81 14.27
CA VAL A 133 21.91 -25.56 15.06
C VAL A 133 22.41 -24.40 14.21
N ALA A 134 23.56 -24.54 13.55
CA ALA A 134 24.10 -23.49 12.68
C ALA A 134 23.14 -23.13 11.52
N ARG A 135 22.45 -24.14 10.96
CA ARG A 135 21.43 -23.91 9.93
C ARG A 135 20.20 -23.16 10.46
N VAL A 136 19.72 -23.49 11.67
CA VAL A 136 18.59 -22.80 12.32
C VAL A 136 18.92 -21.32 12.56
N HIS A 137 20.14 -21.01 13.03
CA HIS A 137 20.61 -19.64 13.20
C HIS A 137 20.60 -18.87 11.88
N ALA A 138 21.21 -19.43 10.83
CA ALA A 138 21.26 -18.79 9.50
C ALA A 138 19.87 -18.55 8.90
N GLU A 139 18.97 -19.52 9.04
CA GLU A 139 17.58 -19.41 8.57
C GLU A 139 16.78 -18.38 9.37
N SER A 140 16.95 -18.35 10.70
CA SER A 140 16.31 -17.34 11.55
C SER A 140 16.76 -15.93 11.17
N GLU A 141 18.06 -15.72 10.94
CA GLU A 141 18.59 -14.42 10.53
C GLU A 141 18.00 -13.97 9.18
N SER A 142 18.00 -14.86 8.18
CA SER A 142 17.38 -14.62 6.87
C SER A 142 15.89 -14.25 6.97
N LEU A 143 15.14 -14.95 7.84
CA LEU A 143 13.73 -14.66 8.08
C LEU A 143 13.53 -13.32 8.77
N GLN A 144 14.38 -12.96 9.75
CA GLN A 144 14.29 -11.67 10.43
C GLN A 144 14.60 -10.51 9.49
N LEU A 145 15.59 -10.66 8.61
CA LEU A 145 15.88 -9.69 7.53
C LEU A 145 14.68 -9.53 6.61
N SER A 146 14.11 -10.64 6.14
CA SER A 146 12.92 -10.63 5.28
C SER A 146 11.72 -9.95 5.96
N VAL A 147 11.50 -10.18 7.26
CA VAL A 147 10.47 -9.49 8.04
C VAL A 147 10.75 -7.99 8.12
N ALA A 148 12.00 -7.59 8.36
CA ALA A 148 12.38 -6.18 8.44
C ALA A 148 12.15 -5.45 7.11
N GLU A 149 12.49 -6.08 5.99
CA GLU A 149 12.24 -5.58 4.63
C GLU A 149 10.75 -5.40 4.38
N ARG A 150 9.93 -6.41 4.66
CA ARG A 150 8.47 -6.33 4.48
C ARG A 150 7.83 -5.29 5.40
N ARG A 151 8.31 -5.13 6.63
CA ARG A 151 7.87 -4.03 7.52
C ARG A 151 8.23 -2.66 6.94
N ALA A 152 9.42 -2.51 6.36
CA ALA A 152 9.81 -1.26 5.71
C ALA A 152 8.92 -0.96 4.50
N GLU A 153 8.62 -1.96 3.68
CA GLU A 153 7.71 -1.86 2.53
C GLU A 153 6.30 -1.43 2.96
N ILE A 154 5.69 -2.12 3.93
CA ILE A 154 4.36 -1.76 4.46
C ILE A 154 4.34 -0.33 5.00
N ARG A 155 5.40 0.11 5.69
CA ARG A 155 5.52 1.48 6.19
C ARG A 155 5.58 2.50 5.05
N ARG A 156 6.38 2.23 4.01
CA ARG A 156 6.47 3.10 2.82
C ARG A 156 5.12 3.22 2.12
N VAL A 157 4.46 2.10 1.84
CA VAL A 157 3.13 2.09 1.20
C VAL A 157 2.10 2.86 2.03
N ARG A 158 2.07 2.66 3.35
CA ARG A 158 1.16 3.43 4.24
C ARG A 158 1.49 4.92 4.24
N ALA A 159 2.75 5.30 4.18
CA ALA A 159 3.16 6.70 4.10
C ALA A 159 2.70 7.34 2.78
N ASP A 160 2.87 6.63 1.66
CA ASP A 160 2.45 7.06 0.33
C ASP A 160 0.92 7.22 0.25
N LEU A 161 0.16 6.27 0.78
CA LEU A 161 -1.30 6.36 0.87
C LEU A 161 -1.75 7.57 1.69
N ARG A 162 -1.10 7.82 2.84
CA ARG A 162 -1.38 9.01 3.67
C ARG A 162 -1.00 10.31 2.98
N ALA A 163 0.06 10.32 2.17
CA ALA A 163 0.46 11.48 1.37
C ALA A 163 -0.58 11.76 0.27
N ALA A 164 -1.00 10.73 -0.46
CA ALA A 164 -2.04 10.83 -1.49
C ALA A 164 -3.37 11.32 -0.89
N ASP A 165 -3.79 10.79 0.26
CA ASP A 165 -5.01 11.24 0.94
C ASP A 165 -4.94 12.70 1.39
N ARG A 166 -3.78 13.16 1.89
CA ARG A 166 -3.58 14.56 2.23
C ARG A 166 -3.68 15.45 1.00
N GLN A 167 -3.11 15.03 -0.12
CA GLN A 167 -3.19 15.76 -1.40
C GLN A 167 -4.63 15.83 -1.92
N ILE A 168 -5.39 14.72 -1.85
CA ILE A 168 -6.82 14.71 -2.21
C ILE A 168 -7.60 15.69 -1.33
N ARG A 169 -7.38 15.70 0.00
CA ARG A 169 -8.09 16.61 0.91
C ARG A 169 -7.76 18.07 0.63
N ARG A 170 -6.48 18.40 0.39
CA ARG A 170 -6.05 19.76 0.01
C ARG A 170 -6.70 20.18 -1.29
N GLY A 171 -6.61 19.35 -2.34
CA GLY A 171 -7.22 19.67 -3.62
C GLY A 171 -8.74 19.87 -3.55
N ARG A 172 -9.47 19.09 -2.72
CA ARG A 172 -10.90 19.35 -2.47
C ARG A 172 -11.16 20.70 -1.82
N ARG A 173 -10.37 21.07 -0.80
CA ARG A 173 -10.52 22.36 -0.12
C ARG A 173 -10.25 23.52 -1.07
N GLU A 174 -9.19 23.43 -1.86
CA GLU A 174 -8.83 24.42 -2.87
C GLU A 174 -9.91 24.56 -3.94
N LEU A 175 -10.52 23.45 -4.40
CA LEU A 175 -11.67 23.53 -5.31
C LEU A 175 -12.89 24.20 -4.69
N ILE A 176 -13.20 23.91 -3.42
CA ILE A 176 -14.36 24.50 -2.74
C ILE A 176 -14.14 26.01 -2.55
N VAL A 177 -12.98 26.41 -2.05
CA VAL A 177 -12.65 27.83 -1.85
C VAL A 177 -12.57 28.55 -3.20
N GLY A 178 -11.91 27.95 -4.18
CA GLY A 178 -11.84 28.49 -5.54
C GLY A 178 -13.23 28.66 -6.16
N GLY A 179 -14.11 27.67 -6.00
CA GLY A 179 -15.51 27.75 -6.45
C GLY A 179 -16.30 28.84 -5.74
N ALA A 180 -16.12 29.01 -4.43
CA ALA A 180 -16.74 30.10 -3.67
C ALA A 180 -16.25 31.47 -4.15
N MET A 181 -14.95 31.62 -4.42
CA MET A 181 -14.38 32.86 -4.97
C MET A 181 -14.90 33.15 -6.38
N MET A 182 -15.09 32.12 -7.21
CA MET A 182 -15.73 32.29 -8.52
C MET A 182 -17.21 32.70 -8.40
N ALA A 183 -17.93 32.21 -7.39
CA ALA A 183 -19.30 32.65 -7.12
C ALA A 183 -19.33 34.13 -6.71
N VAL A 184 -18.40 34.57 -5.83
CA VAL A 184 -18.22 35.99 -5.50
C VAL A 184 -17.91 36.80 -6.76
N ALA A 185 -17.05 36.27 -7.64
CA ALA A 185 -16.71 36.95 -8.88
C ALA A 185 -17.93 37.11 -9.80
N ALA A 186 -18.75 36.06 -9.92
CA ALA A 186 -19.97 36.09 -10.71
C ALA A 186 -21.01 37.07 -10.15
N LEU A 187 -21.17 37.11 -8.82
CA LEU A 187 -22.04 38.09 -8.15
C LEU A 187 -21.53 39.53 -8.35
N GLY A 188 -20.23 39.76 -8.20
CA GLY A 188 -19.60 41.05 -8.48
C GLY A 188 -19.77 41.48 -9.94
N GLY A 189 -19.56 40.56 -10.88
CA GLY A 189 -19.79 40.80 -12.30
C GLY A 189 -21.25 41.12 -12.61
N GLY A 190 -22.19 40.40 -11.99
CA GLY A 190 -23.62 40.70 -12.08
C GLY A 190 -23.98 42.09 -11.53
N LEU A 191 -23.40 42.48 -10.39
CA LEU A 191 -23.55 43.82 -9.82
C LEU A 191 -23.01 44.90 -10.76
N ALA A 192 -21.84 44.66 -11.37
CA ALA A 192 -21.22 45.59 -12.30
C ALA A 192 -22.03 45.76 -13.59
N LEU A 193 -22.57 44.67 -14.14
CA LEU A 193 -23.46 44.69 -15.30
C LEU A 193 -24.80 45.36 -14.97
N GLY A 194 -25.35 45.13 -13.78
CA GLY A 194 -26.55 45.82 -13.31
C GLY A 194 -26.31 47.32 -13.14
N GLY A 195 -25.18 47.71 -12.54
CA GLY A 195 -24.76 49.11 -12.39
C GLY A 195 -24.52 49.80 -13.72
N SER A 196 -23.90 49.13 -14.70
CA SER A 196 -23.67 49.70 -16.03
C SER A 196 -24.98 49.87 -16.83
N ALA A 197 -25.88 48.90 -16.76
CA ALA A 197 -27.20 49.01 -17.39
C ALA A 197 -28.05 50.11 -16.73
N TYR A 198 -27.99 50.23 -15.40
CA TYR A 198 -28.65 51.29 -14.65
C TYR A 198 -28.09 52.67 -15.02
N LYS A 199 -26.77 52.82 -15.00
CA LYS A 199 -26.09 54.08 -15.34
C LYS A 199 -26.38 54.49 -16.77
N ARG A 200 -26.34 53.56 -17.73
CA ARG A 200 -26.72 53.83 -19.12
C ARG A 200 -28.15 54.35 -19.25
N ARG A 201 -29.12 53.74 -18.56
CA ARG A 201 -30.51 54.23 -18.57
C ARG A 201 -30.65 55.60 -17.91
N PHE A 202 -29.89 55.85 -16.84
CA PHE A 202 -29.85 57.15 -16.18
C PHE A 202 -29.26 58.24 -17.12
N ASP A 203 -28.16 57.94 -17.78
CA ASP A 203 -27.49 58.83 -18.74
C ASP A 203 -28.38 59.13 -19.96
N GLU A 204 -29.13 58.14 -20.46
CA GLU A 204 -30.03 58.32 -21.61
C GLU A 204 -31.32 59.08 -21.26
N ALA A 205 -31.91 58.86 -20.07
CA ALA A 205 -33.24 59.38 -19.74
C ALA A 205 -33.23 60.58 -18.76
N ILE A 206 -32.27 60.67 -17.85
CA ILE A 206 -32.30 61.58 -16.70
C ILE A 206 -31.18 62.63 -16.78
N ALA A 207 -29.99 62.27 -17.25
CA ALA A 207 -28.89 63.23 -17.44
C ALA A 207 -29.22 64.42 -18.37
N PRO A 208 -30.02 64.29 -19.45
CA PRO A 208 -30.42 65.43 -20.28
C PRO A 208 -31.29 66.44 -19.51
N VAL A 209 -32.12 65.95 -18.57
CA VAL A 209 -33.00 66.77 -17.73
C VAL A 209 -32.20 67.49 -16.65
N LEU A 210 -31.17 66.83 -16.09
CA LEU A 210 -30.22 67.44 -15.14
C LEU A 210 -29.41 68.59 -15.77
N ALA A 211 -29.11 68.52 -17.07
CA ALA A 211 -28.35 69.54 -17.79
C ALA A 211 -29.16 70.79 -18.15
N ALA A 212 -30.50 70.75 -18.05
CA ALA A 212 -31.39 71.82 -18.48
C ALA A 212 -31.61 72.95 -17.44
N GLU A 213 -30.84 72.99 -16.34
CA GLU A 213 -30.88 74.02 -15.27
C GLU A 213 -32.30 74.40 -14.82
N LEU A 214 -33.10 73.40 -14.45
CA LEU A 214 -34.43 73.60 -13.89
C LEU A 214 -34.37 74.13 -12.44
N PRO A 215 -35.29 75.01 -12.00
CA PRO A 215 -35.29 75.64 -10.68
C PRO A 215 -35.79 74.70 -9.54
N VAL A 216 -35.56 73.40 -9.67
CA VAL A 216 -36.04 72.35 -8.74
C VAL A 216 -34.84 71.70 -8.06
N ASP A 217 -34.99 71.21 -6.82
CA ASP A 217 -33.91 70.49 -6.13
C ASP A 217 -33.62 69.14 -6.82
N LEU A 218 -32.43 69.04 -7.45
CA LEU A 218 -31.96 67.87 -8.19
C LEU A 218 -31.00 66.99 -7.35
N ALA A 219 -30.75 67.30 -6.08
CA ALA A 219 -29.89 66.51 -5.20
C ALA A 219 -30.27 65.02 -5.11
N PRO A 220 -31.57 64.62 -5.06
CA PRO A 220 -31.97 63.22 -5.02
C PRO A 220 -31.59 62.47 -6.30
N LEU A 221 -31.63 63.15 -7.45
CA LEU A 221 -31.28 62.56 -8.75
C LEU A 221 -29.77 62.37 -8.88
N ARG A 222 -28.96 63.28 -8.33
CA ARG A 222 -27.49 63.10 -8.27
C ARG A 222 -27.08 61.95 -7.36
N ALA A 223 -27.81 61.72 -6.26
CA ALA A 223 -27.56 60.58 -5.39
C ALA A 223 -27.76 59.23 -6.11
N LEU A 224 -28.71 59.15 -7.05
CA LEU A 224 -28.97 57.95 -7.86
C LEU A 224 -27.82 57.65 -8.86
N ASP A 225 -27.19 58.66 -9.48
CA ASP A 225 -26.00 58.47 -10.33
C ASP A 225 -24.79 57.98 -9.52
N VAL A 226 -24.57 58.55 -8.33
CA VAL A 226 -23.51 58.10 -7.42
C VAL A 226 -23.71 56.64 -7.01
N GLN A 227 -24.96 56.24 -6.74
CA GLN A 227 -25.28 54.86 -6.38
C GLN A 227 -25.00 53.89 -7.54
N GLY A 228 -25.39 54.22 -8.77
CA GLY A 228 -25.09 53.39 -9.96
C GLY A 228 -23.59 53.26 -10.22
N SER A 229 -22.85 54.34 -10.03
CA SER A 229 -21.39 54.37 -10.17
C SER A 229 -20.69 53.52 -9.10
N GLN A 230 -21.17 53.57 -7.85
CA GLN A 230 -20.66 52.75 -6.75
C GLN A 230 -20.94 51.26 -6.96
N MET A 231 -22.13 50.89 -7.45
CA MET A 231 -22.46 49.50 -7.78
C MET A 231 -21.55 48.94 -8.88
N LEU A 232 -21.24 49.75 -9.89
CA LEU A 232 -20.32 49.37 -10.97
C LEU A 232 -18.91 49.10 -10.43
N VAL A 233 -18.35 50.05 -9.68
CA VAL A 233 -16.99 49.94 -9.12
C VAL A 233 -16.89 48.81 -8.10
N ALA A 234 -17.83 48.72 -7.16
CA ALA A 234 -17.85 47.66 -6.16
C ALA A 234 -17.99 46.28 -6.81
N GLY A 235 -18.84 46.16 -7.84
CA GLY A 235 -19.03 44.93 -8.59
C GLY A 235 -17.77 44.52 -9.34
N ALA A 236 -17.11 45.45 -10.02
CA ALA A 236 -15.87 45.20 -10.74
C ALA A 236 -14.73 44.77 -9.82
N VAL A 237 -14.60 45.38 -8.63
CA VAL A 237 -13.60 44.99 -7.63
C VAL A 237 -13.88 43.58 -7.10
N LEU A 238 -15.12 43.27 -6.74
CA LEU A 238 -15.51 41.93 -6.28
C LEU A 238 -15.28 40.87 -7.38
N ALA A 239 -15.59 41.20 -8.64
CA ALA A 239 -15.33 40.35 -9.80
C ALA A 239 -13.83 40.05 -9.94
N ALA A 240 -13.00 41.09 -9.92
CA ALA A 240 -11.56 40.97 -10.07
C ALA A 240 -10.92 40.17 -8.93
N VAL A 241 -11.26 40.49 -7.67
CA VAL A 241 -10.74 39.78 -6.50
C VAL A 241 -11.15 38.31 -6.51
N GLY A 242 -12.42 38.02 -6.79
CA GLY A 242 -12.92 36.65 -6.86
C GLY A 242 -12.26 35.84 -7.98
N LEU A 243 -12.00 36.44 -9.15
CA LEU A 243 -11.28 35.78 -10.25
C LEU A 243 -9.81 35.52 -9.91
N ILE A 244 -9.10 36.54 -9.43
CA ILE A 244 -7.66 36.46 -9.10
C ILE A 244 -7.41 35.42 -8.01
N ALA A 245 -8.27 35.35 -6.99
CA ALA A 245 -8.17 34.34 -5.95
C ALA A 245 -8.70 32.97 -6.40
N GLY A 246 -9.80 32.93 -7.15
CA GLY A 246 -10.53 31.70 -7.48
C GLY A 246 -9.84 30.83 -8.53
N VAL A 247 -9.36 31.41 -9.63
CA VAL A 247 -8.74 30.67 -10.73
C VAL A 247 -7.51 29.83 -10.31
N PRO A 248 -6.51 30.37 -9.58
CA PRO A 248 -5.36 29.59 -9.17
C PRO A 248 -5.73 28.47 -8.19
N LEU A 249 -6.70 28.70 -7.30
CA LEU A 249 -7.19 27.67 -6.37
C LEU A 249 -7.91 26.53 -7.11
N LEU A 250 -8.69 26.84 -8.14
CA LEU A 250 -9.31 25.80 -8.98
C LEU A 250 -8.26 25.00 -9.77
N ALA A 251 -7.24 25.67 -10.32
CA ALA A 251 -6.17 25.03 -11.07
C ALA A 251 -5.31 24.11 -10.18
N LEU A 252 -4.86 24.62 -9.03
CA LEU A 252 -4.08 23.85 -8.04
C LEU A 252 -4.91 22.70 -7.46
N GLY A 253 -6.17 22.98 -7.09
CA GLY A 253 -7.05 21.98 -6.50
C GLY A 253 -7.37 20.84 -7.46
N GLY A 254 -7.59 21.15 -8.75
CA GLY A 254 -7.79 20.16 -9.80
C GLY A 254 -6.54 19.30 -10.05
N ARG A 255 -5.35 19.92 -10.07
CA ARG A 255 -4.07 19.22 -10.22
C ARG A 255 -3.82 18.26 -9.05
N ASP A 256 -4.00 18.72 -7.82
CA ASP A 256 -3.77 17.92 -6.62
C ASP A 256 -4.76 16.76 -6.48
N LEU A 257 -6.02 16.96 -6.86
CA LEU A 257 -7.00 15.89 -6.93
C LEU A 257 -6.63 14.84 -7.98
N ARG A 258 -6.16 15.26 -9.16
CA ARG A 258 -5.75 14.33 -10.22
C ARG A 258 -4.52 13.54 -9.80
N LEU A 259 -3.50 14.20 -9.24
CA LEU A 259 -2.27 13.55 -8.76
C LEU A 259 -2.57 12.58 -7.61
N GLY A 260 -3.35 13.00 -6.61
CA GLY A 260 -3.72 12.13 -5.49
C GLY A 260 -4.55 10.92 -5.93
N ARG A 261 -5.48 11.08 -6.88
CA ARG A 261 -6.23 9.96 -7.46
C ARG A 261 -5.34 9.00 -8.27
N GLN A 262 -4.40 9.53 -9.05
CA GLN A 262 -3.45 8.71 -9.81
C GLN A 262 -2.54 7.90 -8.89
N GLN A 263 -2.03 8.50 -7.81
CA GLN A 263 -1.22 7.81 -6.81
C GLN A 263 -2.03 6.72 -6.10
N ARG A 264 -3.28 7.01 -5.73
CA ARG A 264 -4.18 6.02 -5.11
C ARG A 264 -4.58 4.89 -6.05
N GLY A 265 -4.82 5.19 -7.33
CA GLY A 265 -5.16 4.19 -8.35
C GLY A 265 -4.02 3.23 -8.69
N ARG A 266 -2.76 3.68 -8.55
CA ARG A 266 -1.55 2.83 -8.68
C ARG A 266 -1.36 1.86 -7.51
N LEU A 267 -2.03 2.11 -6.39
CA LEU A 267 -1.92 1.34 -5.15
C LEU A 267 -3.17 0.47 -4.90
N SER A 268 -3.94 0.14 -5.95
CA SER A 268 -5.19 -0.58 -5.78
C SER A 268 -4.96 -2.04 -5.33
N LEU A 269 -5.52 -2.35 -4.16
CA LEU A 269 -5.69 -3.71 -3.66
C LEU A 269 -6.85 -4.33 -4.43
N GLN A 270 -6.58 -5.31 -5.30
CA GLN A 270 -7.61 -6.16 -5.87
C GLN A 270 -7.94 -7.24 -4.85
N VAL A 271 -9.17 -7.20 -4.33
CA VAL A 271 -9.70 -8.32 -3.56
C VAL A 271 -10.08 -9.40 -4.56
N GLN A 272 -9.35 -10.51 -4.60
CA GLN A 272 -9.71 -11.69 -5.38
C GLN A 272 -10.36 -12.74 -4.48
N PRO A 273 -11.52 -13.30 -4.85
CA PRO A 273 -12.06 -14.46 -4.16
C PRO A 273 -11.13 -15.66 -4.40
N GLY A 274 -10.58 -16.22 -3.32
CA GLY A 274 -9.80 -17.46 -3.32
C GLY A 274 -10.58 -18.60 -2.64
N PRO A 275 -10.12 -19.85 -2.78
CA PRO A 275 -10.84 -21.05 -2.33
C PRO A 275 -11.09 -21.14 -0.81
N GLY A 276 -10.57 -20.20 0.00
CA GLY A 276 -10.84 -20.07 1.44
C GLY A 276 -11.38 -18.70 1.89
N GLY A 277 -11.79 -17.81 0.96
CA GLY A 277 -12.33 -16.48 1.28
C GLY A 277 -11.77 -15.33 0.43
N LEU A 278 -12.05 -14.08 0.84
CA LEU A 278 -11.55 -12.86 0.18
C LEU A 278 -10.05 -12.69 0.42
N SER A 279 -9.23 -12.87 -0.62
CA SER A 279 -7.79 -12.61 -0.58
C SER A 279 -7.50 -11.18 -1.08
N LEU A 280 -6.75 -10.39 -0.33
CA LEU A 280 -6.32 -9.05 -0.72
C LEU A 280 -5.03 -9.18 -1.54
N VAL A 281 -5.15 -9.14 -2.87
CA VAL A 281 -4.01 -9.14 -3.79
C VAL A 281 -3.73 -7.70 -4.22
N GLY A 282 -2.71 -7.08 -3.62
CA GLY A 282 -2.21 -5.78 -4.06
C GLY A 282 -1.50 -5.90 -5.39
N ARG A 283 -2.05 -5.32 -6.47
CA ARG A 283 -1.29 -5.15 -7.72
C ARG A 283 -0.57 -3.82 -7.66
N PHE A 284 0.69 -3.87 -7.26
CA PHE A 284 1.59 -2.73 -7.32
C PHE A 284 1.97 -2.51 -8.79
N GLY A 285 1.54 -1.40 -9.39
CA GLY A 285 2.02 -1.02 -10.71
C GLY A 285 3.52 -0.77 -10.67
N ALA A 286 4.31 -1.72 -11.16
CA ALA A 286 5.74 -1.52 -11.41
C ALA A 286 5.93 -0.43 -12.47
N ARG A 287 6.91 0.47 -12.23
CA ARG A 287 7.41 1.41 -13.23
C ARG A 287 8.22 0.66 -14.29
#